data_AF-A0A6L5QC50-F1
#
_entry.id   AF-A0A6L5QC50-F1
#
_cell.length_a   1.000
_cell.length_b   1.000
_cell.length_c   1.000
_cell.angle_alpha   90.00
_cell.angle_beta   90.00
_cell.angle_gamma   90.00
#
_symmetry.space_group_name_H-M   'P 1'
#
loop_
_entity.id
_entity.type
_entity.pdbx_description
1 polymer ?
#
loop_
_entity_poly.entity_id
_entity_poly.type
_entity_poly.pdbx_seq_one_letter_code
_entity_poly.pdbx_strand_id
1 'polypeptide(L)'
;MGLFSFLSRKKEEPTPQLKPGRMPTVSAEPKMSSAYETVFYDVMADVDGFTPEEMDAMLRFIVDGDGGHLNMGRYHKPIFSRYFSARSWSWSEYEYWDKTYRKMGQKPLRFQPGLAVPIDRTIVLTAEQVLNDLKVVDLKEFIESHAVSVPPKAKKKDLLELAYSIPNLHETQLWREKATAVQAEIGYPLYSLLMRYISFKAGFAFDRDRVKSLGITEFKHVFIESGDEQFVQLALKRNPEALPPYFPGDVTMRRSVIPGFEE
;
A
#
# COMPACT_ATOMS: atom_id res chain seq x y z
N MET A 1 76.93 -10.79 17.62
CA MET A 1 75.67 -11.35 17.10
C MET A 1 74.84 -11.77 18.30
N GLY A 2 73.60 -11.36 18.57
CA GLY A 2 72.65 -10.36 18.06
C GLY A 2 71.75 -10.00 19.25
N LEU A 3 71.46 -8.73 19.52
CA LEU A 3 70.31 -7.96 19.04
C LEU A 3 68.95 -8.55 19.42
N PHE A 4 68.34 -7.91 20.42
CA PHE A 4 66.95 -7.99 20.84
C PHE A 4 66.00 -7.94 19.64
N SER A 5 65.08 -8.91 19.55
CA SER A 5 63.86 -8.77 18.76
C SER A 5 62.65 -8.90 19.69
N PHE A 6 62.04 -7.75 19.94
CA PHE A 6 60.66 -7.62 20.36
C PHE A 6 59.76 -8.18 19.25
N LEU A 7 58.97 -9.21 19.54
CA LEU A 7 57.83 -9.60 18.71
C LEU A 7 56.58 -9.76 19.57
N SER A 8 55.89 -8.64 19.66
CA SER A 8 54.45 -8.42 19.80
C SER A 8 53.58 -9.69 19.76
N ARG A 9 53.06 -10.09 20.93
CA ARG A 9 51.82 -10.88 20.97
C ARG A 9 50.70 -10.02 20.39
N LYS A 10 50.20 -10.35 19.20
CA LYS A 10 48.92 -9.82 18.71
C LYS A 10 47.87 -10.16 19.77
N LYS A 11 47.22 -9.13 20.33
CA LYS A 11 45.95 -9.32 21.04
C LYS A 11 44.98 -9.90 20.02
N GLU A 12 44.52 -11.12 20.24
CA GLU A 12 43.33 -11.63 19.57
C GLU A 12 42.16 -10.72 20.00
N GLU A 13 41.56 -10.05 19.02
CA GLU A 13 40.30 -9.35 19.24
C GLU A 13 39.22 -10.39 19.58
N PRO A 14 38.42 -10.17 20.63
CA PRO A 14 37.35 -11.09 20.97
C PRO A 14 36.33 -11.06 19.83
N THR A 15 36.23 -12.17 19.10
CA THR A 15 35.19 -12.36 18.08
C THR A 15 33.84 -12.34 18.81
N PRO A 16 32.91 -11.42 18.49
CA PRO A 16 31.61 -11.43 19.12
C PRO A 16 30.86 -12.68 18.65
N GLN A 17 30.84 -13.71 19.50
CA GLN A 17 29.91 -14.82 19.36
C GLN A 17 28.51 -14.32 19.71
N LEU A 18 27.88 -13.61 18.77
CA LEU A 18 26.43 -13.48 18.77
C LEU A 18 25.88 -14.88 18.51
N LYS A 19 25.54 -15.60 19.59
CA LYS A 19 24.60 -16.70 19.48
C LYS A 19 23.40 -16.17 18.68
N PRO A 20 22.89 -16.90 17.67
CA PRO A 20 21.62 -16.56 17.05
C PRO A 20 20.51 -16.86 18.07
N GLY A 21 20.46 -16.05 19.12
CA GLY A 21 19.29 -15.94 19.97
C GLY A 21 18.19 -15.40 19.07
N ARG A 22 17.04 -16.08 19.09
CA ARG A 22 15.81 -15.62 18.45
C ARG A 22 15.74 -14.10 18.59
N MET A 23 15.71 -13.38 17.47
CA MET A 23 15.42 -11.95 17.48
C MET A 23 14.22 -11.76 18.43
N PRO A 24 14.30 -10.88 19.43
CA PRO A 24 13.17 -10.63 20.30
C PRO A 24 12.01 -10.23 19.39
N THR A 25 11.08 -11.13 19.19
CA THR A 25 9.84 -10.84 18.48
C THR A 25 9.10 -9.96 19.48
N VAL A 26 9.21 -8.64 19.32
CA VAL A 26 8.45 -7.68 20.11
C VAL A 26 6.99 -8.06 19.86
N SER A 27 6.37 -8.71 20.83
CA SER A 27 4.93 -8.94 20.78
C SER A 27 4.29 -7.57 20.87
N ALA A 28 3.35 -7.30 19.97
CA ALA A 28 2.63 -6.03 19.99
C ALA A 28 1.98 -5.83 21.37
N GLU A 29 2.14 -4.64 21.94
CA GLU A 29 1.51 -4.32 23.22
C GLU A 29 -0.02 -4.45 23.07
N PRO A 30 -0.75 -5.03 24.05
CA PRO A 30 -2.20 -5.19 23.94
C PRO A 30 -2.96 -3.89 23.60
N LYS A 31 -2.46 -2.76 24.12
CA LYS A 31 -3.01 -1.42 23.83
C LYS A 31 -2.87 -1.01 22.37
N MET A 32 -1.85 -1.50 21.67
CA MET A 32 -1.65 -1.26 20.23
C MET A 32 -2.73 -1.96 19.40
N SER A 33 -3.12 -3.18 19.78
CA SER A 33 -4.24 -3.89 19.15
C SER A 33 -5.56 -3.17 19.37
N SER A 34 -5.85 -2.69 20.58
CA SER A 34 -7.07 -1.92 20.87
C SER A 34 -7.15 -0.60 20.08
N ALA A 35 -6.02 0.08 19.90
CA ALA A 35 -5.96 1.28 19.04
C ALA A 35 -6.27 0.94 17.58
N TYR A 36 -5.76 -0.20 17.09
CA TYR A 36 -6.06 -0.66 15.73
C TYR A 36 -7.54 -0.98 15.54
N GLU A 37 -8.16 -1.72 16.45
CA GLU A 37 -9.58 -2.06 16.39
C GLU A 37 -10.46 -0.81 16.35
N THR A 38 -10.16 0.18 17.19
CA THR A 38 -10.90 1.45 17.23
C THR A 38 -10.79 2.20 15.91
N VAL A 39 -9.55 2.38 15.42
CA VAL A 39 -9.30 3.08 14.15
C VAL A 39 -9.85 2.31 12.96
N PHE A 40 -9.87 0.98 12.99
CA PHE A 40 -10.45 0.17 11.93
C PHE A 40 -11.94 0.48 11.78
N TYR A 41 -12.73 0.43 12.86
CA TYR A 41 -14.16 0.75 12.77
C TYR A 41 -14.38 2.22 12.39
N ASP A 42 -13.64 3.16 12.98
CA ASP A 42 -13.76 4.58 12.68
C ASP A 42 -13.55 4.87 11.18
N VAL A 43 -12.55 4.25 10.58
CA VAL A 43 -12.26 4.45 9.15
C VAL A 43 -13.21 3.64 8.26
N MET A 44 -13.56 2.42 8.64
CA MET A 44 -14.49 1.58 7.86
C MET A 44 -15.92 2.13 7.87
N ALA A 45 -16.29 2.97 8.84
CA ALA A 45 -17.55 3.70 8.82
C ALA A 45 -17.68 4.65 7.61
N ASP A 46 -16.56 5.12 7.06
CA ASP A 46 -16.50 5.94 5.84
C ASP A 46 -16.42 5.11 4.54
N VAL A 47 -16.50 3.77 4.66
CA VAL A 47 -16.40 2.83 3.55
C VAL A 47 -17.75 2.16 3.28
N ASP A 48 -18.35 2.50 2.15
CA ASP A 48 -19.62 1.92 1.74
C ASP A 48 -19.44 0.50 1.18
N GLY A 49 -20.52 -0.26 1.25
CA GLY A 49 -20.61 -1.56 0.62
C GLY A 49 -20.23 -2.72 1.53
N PHE A 50 -20.09 -2.54 2.84
CA PHE A 50 -19.86 -3.61 3.81
C PHE A 50 -20.89 -3.59 4.94
N THR A 51 -21.29 -4.77 5.41
CA THR A 51 -22.11 -4.94 6.61
C THR A 51 -21.24 -4.91 7.87
N PRO A 52 -21.80 -4.56 9.05
CA PRO A 52 -21.07 -4.65 10.32
C PRO A 52 -20.47 -6.05 10.56
N GLU A 53 -21.20 -7.11 10.22
CA GLU A 53 -20.74 -8.49 10.40
C GLU A 53 -19.52 -8.82 9.52
N GLU A 54 -19.46 -8.25 8.31
CA GLU A 54 -18.30 -8.38 7.43
C GLU A 54 -17.10 -7.60 7.99
N MET A 55 -17.33 -6.40 8.53
CA MET A 55 -16.29 -5.60 9.17
C MET A 55 -15.69 -6.33 10.38
N ASP A 56 -16.53 -6.89 11.25
CA ASP A 56 -16.11 -7.72 12.38
C ASP A 56 -15.28 -8.93 11.91
N ALA A 57 -15.75 -9.61 10.86
CA ALA A 57 -15.06 -10.79 10.32
C ALA A 57 -13.70 -10.43 9.70
N MET A 58 -13.60 -9.27 9.04
CA MET A 58 -12.33 -8.74 8.55
C MET A 58 -11.38 -8.44 9.71
N LEU A 59 -11.84 -7.69 10.71
CA LEU A 59 -11.02 -7.30 11.86
C LEU A 59 -10.50 -8.51 12.63
N ARG A 60 -11.36 -9.50 12.94
CA ARG A 60 -10.94 -10.75 13.58
C ARG A 60 -9.89 -11.48 12.77
N PHE A 61 -10.06 -11.59 11.45
CA PHE A 61 -9.05 -12.23 10.60
C PHE A 61 -7.67 -11.55 10.69
N ILE A 62 -7.65 -10.22 10.78
CA ILE A 62 -6.43 -9.41 10.94
C ILE A 62 -5.81 -9.65 12.31
N VAL A 63 -6.58 -9.42 13.39
CA VAL A 63 -6.08 -9.40 14.76
C VAL A 63 -5.73 -10.80 15.27
N ASP A 64 -6.55 -11.81 14.96
CA ASP A 64 -6.47 -13.14 15.58
C ASP A 64 -5.41 -14.08 14.99
N GLY A 65 -4.59 -13.63 14.04
CA GLY A 65 -3.53 -14.53 13.59
C GLY A 65 -2.18 -13.90 13.43
N ASP A 66 -1.27 -14.70 12.89
CA ASP A 66 0.14 -14.54 13.20
C ASP A 66 0.71 -13.17 12.79
N GLY A 67 1.30 -12.49 13.76
CA GLY A 67 1.78 -11.10 13.67
C GLY A 67 0.70 -10.01 13.67
N GLY A 68 -0.58 -10.36 13.80
CA GLY A 68 -1.71 -9.44 13.93
C GLY A 68 -1.81 -8.43 12.79
N HIS A 69 -2.24 -7.21 13.14
CA HIS A 69 -2.34 -6.09 12.21
C HIS A 69 -1.00 -5.56 11.67
N LEU A 70 0.13 -5.96 12.27
CA LEU A 70 1.46 -5.59 11.78
C LEU A 70 1.90 -6.45 10.60
N ASN A 71 1.32 -7.65 10.45
CA ASN A 71 1.64 -8.56 9.36
C ASN A 71 0.74 -8.33 8.14
N MET A 72 0.90 -7.19 7.49
CA MET A 72 0.13 -6.82 6.27
C MET A 72 0.20 -7.88 5.16
N GLY A 73 1.36 -8.54 5.01
CA GLY A 73 1.55 -9.59 4.00
C GLY A 73 0.60 -10.78 4.18
N ARG A 74 0.20 -11.08 5.43
CA ARG A 74 -0.74 -12.15 5.75
C ARG A 74 -2.18 -11.82 5.36
N TYR A 75 -2.63 -10.57 5.56
CA TYR A 75 -4.06 -10.27 5.45
C TYR A 75 -4.47 -9.42 4.25
N HIS A 76 -3.57 -8.65 3.63
CA HIS A 76 -3.93 -7.77 2.51
C HIS A 76 -4.59 -8.54 1.36
N LYS A 77 -3.90 -9.54 0.81
CA LYS A 77 -4.42 -10.28 -0.33
C LYS A 77 -5.66 -11.11 0.03
N PRO A 78 -5.66 -11.89 1.14
CA PRO A 78 -6.84 -12.68 1.49
C PRO A 78 -8.10 -11.86 1.77
N ILE A 79 -7.98 -10.74 2.48
CA ILE A 79 -9.14 -9.86 2.76
C ILE A 79 -9.63 -9.22 1.47
N PHE A 80 -8.72 -8.70 0.63
CA PHE A 80 -9.12 -8.16 -0.66
C PHE A 80 -9.87 -9.20 -1.49
N SER A 81 -9.30 -10.37 -1.70
CA SER A 81 -9.90 -11.43 -2.50
C SER A 81 -11.25 -11.89 -1.97
N ARG A 82 -11.44 -11.90 -0.65
CA ARG A 82 -12.69 -12.37 -0.03
C ARG A 82 -13.79 -11.32 0.03
N TYR A 83 -13.46 -10.07 0.31
CA TYR A 83 -14.45 -9.03 0.63
C TYR A 83 -14.54 -7.92 -0.43
N PHE A 84 -13.43 -7.57 -1.09
CA PHE A 84 -13.35 -6.40 -1.97
C PHE A 84 -13.34 -6.75 -3.46
N SER A 85 -12.75 -7.89 -3.82
CA SER A 85 -12.62 -8.32 -5.22
C SER A 85 -13.99 -8.51 -5.85
N ALA A 86 -14.15 -8.06 -7.10
CA ALA A 86 -15.41 -8.08 -7.85
C ALA A 86 -16.63 -7.39 -7.19
N ARG A 87 -16.48 -6.73 -6.02
CA ARG A 87 -17.56 -6.04 -5.30
C ARG A 87 -17.52 -4.53 -5.49
N SER A 88 -18.66 -3.87 -5.66
CA SER A 88 -18.74 -2.40 -5.64
C SER A 88 -18.65 -1.88 -4.21
N TRP A 89 -17.69 -0.99 -3.98
CA TRP A 89 -17.45 -0.33 -2.70
C TRP A 89 -16.80 1.03 -2.97
N SER A 90 -16.92 1.95 -2.01
CA SER A 90 -16.34 3.29 -2.10
C SER A 90 -15.73 3.69 -0.77
N TRP A 91 -14.72 4.56 -0.82
CA TRP A 91 -14.13 5.16 0.36
C TRP A 91 -14.28 6.67 0.28
N SER A 92 -15.26 7.20 1.02
CA SER A 92 -15.71 8.59 0.90
C SER A 92 -14.60 9.61 1.22
N GLU A 93 -13.74 9.31 2.20
CA GLU A 93 -12.58 10.14 2.55
C GLU A 93 -11.59 10.25 1.38
N TYR A 94 -11.30 9.14 0.67
CA TYR A 94 -10.44 9.19 -0.51
C TYR A 94 -11.06 10.01 -1.64
N GLU A 95 -12.35 9.81 -1.91
CA GLU A 95 -13.05 10.58 -2.93
C GLU A 95 -13.06 12.08 -2.62
N TYR A 96 -13.24 12.45 -1.35
CA TYR A 96 -13.19 13.83 -0.90
C TYR A 96 -11.84 14.46 -1.25
N TRP A 97 -10.74 13.79 -0.92
CA TRP A 97 -9.40 14.29 -1.20
C TRP A 97 -9.09 14.32 -2.70
N ASP A 98 -9.45 13.28 -3.45
CA ASP A 98 -9.26 13.25 -4.91
C ASP A 98 -10.02 14.40 -5.59
N LYS A 99 -11.28 14.65 -5.21
CA LYS A 99 -12.09 15.79 -5.70
C LYS A 99 -11.47 17.13 -5.30
N THR A 100 -10.97 17.24 -4.07
CA THR A 100 -10.33 18.46 -3.56
C THR A 100 -9.07 18.81 -4.34
N TYR A 101 -8.16 17.85 -4.52
CA TYR A 101 -6.91 18.09 -5.24
C TYR A 101 -7.13 18.34 -6.74
N ARG A 102 -8.11 17.68 -7.37
CA ARG A 102 -8.51 18.01 -8.74
C ARG A 102 -8.99 19.46 -8.88
N LYS A 103 -9.80 19.96 -7.94
CA LYS A 103 -10.26 21.35 -7.93
C LYS A 103 -9.12 22.35 -7.71
N MET A 104 -8.15 21.99 -6.87
CA MET A 104 -6.98 22.82 -6.60
C MET A 104 -5.97 22.84 -7.76
N GLY A 105 -6.03 21.87 -8.67
CA GLY A 105 -5.01 21.69 -9.72
C GLY A 105 -3.65 21.22 -9.18
N GLN A 106 -3.58 20.88 -7.89
CA GLN A 106 -2.37 20.43 -7.20
C GLN A 106 -2.72 19.34 -6.19
N LYS A 107 -1.79 18.41 -5.97
CA LYS A 107 -1.94 17.27 -5.07
C LYS A 107 -0.64 17.03 -4.28
N PRO A 108 -0.71 16.37 -3.11
CA PRO A 108 0.47 15.85 -2.43
C PRO A 108 1.27 14.94 -3.36
N LEU A 109 2.59 14.89 -3.18
CA LEU A 109 3.49 14.14 -4.09
C LEU A 109 3.07 12.66 -4.18
N ARG A 110 2.79 12.05 -3.03
CA ARG A 110 2.48 10.62 -2.89
C ARG A 110 1.01 10.28 -3.06
N PHE A 111 0.13 11.28 -3.21
CA PHE A 111 -1.27 11.02 -3.49
C PHE A 111 -1.42 10.43 -4.90
N GLN A 112 -2.01 9.25 -4.99
CA GLN A 112 -2.32 8.60 -6.26
C GLN A 112 -3.75 8.99 -6.67
N PRO A 113 -3.93 9.82 -7.71
CA PRO A 113 -5.26 10.21 -8.15
C PRO A 113 -5.95 9.08 -8.94
N GLY A 114 -7.27 9.10 -8.97
CA GLY A 114 -8.06 8.23 -9.84
C GLY A 114 -8.08 6.75 -9.44
N LEU A 115 -7.85 6.41 -8.16
CA LEU A 115 -8.00 5.05 -7.65
C LEU A 115 -9.47 4.70 -7.31
N ALA A 116 -10.37 5.67 -7.33
CA ALA A 116 -11.79 5.43 -7.08
C ALA A 116 -12.33 4.41 -8.08
N VAL A 117 -12.96 3.35 -7.56
CA VAL A 117 -13.52 2.28 -8.39
C VAL A 117 -14.77 2.81 -9.09
N PRO A 118 -14.87 2.73 -10.43
CA PRO A 118 -16.09 3.11 -11.14
C PRO A 118 -17.30 2.31 -10.64
N ILE A 119 -18.46 2.97 -10.48
CA ILE A 119 -19.69 2.33 -9.97
C ILE A 119 -20.12 1.16 -10.87
N ASP A 120 -20.03 1.37 -12.18
CA ASP A 120 -20.31 0.38 -13.22
C ASP A 120 -19.17 -0.63 -13.41
N ARG A 121 -18.04 -0.40 -12.73
CA ARG A 121 -16.78 -1.13 -12.86
C ARG A 121 -16.36 -1.32 -14.32
N THR A 122 -16.65 -0.34 -15.18
CA THR A 122 -16.30 -0.43 -16.60
C THR A 122 -14.80 -0.26 -16.74
N ILE A 123 -14.14 -1.26 -17.32
CA ILE A 123 -12.70 -1.22 -17.60
C ILE A 123 -12.49 -0.90 -19.06
N VAL A 124 -11.74 0.16 -19.32
CA VAL A 124 -11.20 0.43 -20.65
C VAL A 124 -9.87 -0.31 -20.76
N LEU A 125 -9.91 -1.54 -21.28
CA LEU A 125 -8.72 -2.28 -21.65
C LEU A 125 -8.18 -1.80 -22.98
N THR A 126 -6.87 -1.58 -23.03
CA THR A 126 -6.18 -1.29 -24.29
C THR A 126 -5.61 -2.59 -24.87
N ALA A 127 -5.48 -2.64 -26.19
CA ALA A 127 -4.80 -3.76 -26.84
C ALA A 127 -3.37 -3.94 -26.32
N GLU A 128 -2.71 -2.83 -25.96
CA GLU A 128 -1.39 -2.83 -25.35
C GLU A 128 -1.37 -3.60 -24.02
N GLN A 129 -2.33 -3.35 -23.13
CA GLN A 129 -2.45 -4.05 -21.84
C GLN A 129 -2.73 -5.55 -22.00
N VAL A 130 -3.42 -5.94 -23.06
CA VAL A 130 -3.76 -7.35 -23.32
C VAL A 130 -2.57 -8.10 -23.93
N LEU A 131 -1.85 -7.47 -24.86
CA LEU A 131 -0.86 -8.14 -25.71
C LEU A 131 0.58 -8.00 -25.20
N ASN A 132 0.97 -6.90 -24.54
CA ASN A 132 2.37 -6.68 -24.16
C ASN A 132 2.89 -7.67 -23.11
N ASP A 133 2.01 -8.20 -22.25
CA ASP A 133 2.34 -9.18 -21.21
C ASP A 133 2.67 -10.56 -21.78
N LEU A 134 2.24 -10.85 -23.02
CA LEU A 134 2.43 -12.16 -23.63
C LEU A 134 3.90 -12.42 -23.97
N LYS A 135 4.33 -13.67 -23.82
CA LYS A 135 5.64 -14.11 -24.30
C LYS A 135 5.61 -14.19 -25.83
N VAL A 136 6.79 -14.22 -26.44
CA VAL A 136 6.92 -14.32 -27.90
C VAL A 136 6.23 -15.59 -28.43
N VAL A 137 6.30 -16.71 -27.70
CA VAL A 137 5.64 -17.96 -28.10
C VAL A 137 4.12 -17.78 -28.08
N ASP A 138 3.57 -17.32 -26.96
CA ASP A 138 2.12 -17.07 -26.80
C ASP A 138 1.58 -16.08 -27.84
N LEU A 139 2.36 -15.04 -28.19
CA LEU A 139 1.99 -14.11 -29.26
C LEU A 139 1.89 -14.80 -30.62
N LYS A 140 2.84 -15.67 -30.96
CA LYS A 140 2.81 -16.41 -32.23
C LYS A 140 1.61 -17.34 -32.29
N GLU A 141 1.39 -18.12 -31.24
CA GLU A 141 0.23 -19.03 -31.13
C GLU A 141 -1.09 -18.26 -31.25
N PHE A 142 -1.20 -17.11 -30.56
CA PHE A 142 -2.37 -16.25 -30.65
C PHE A 142 -2.60 -15.73 -32.08
N ILE A 143 -1.57 -15.22 -32.75
CA ILE A 143 -1.67 -14.69 -34.13
C ILE A 143 -2.05 -15.81 -35.11
N GLU A 144 -1.41 -16.98 -35.01
CA GLU A 144 -1.68 -18.14 -35.86
C GLU A 144 -3.10 -18.68 -35.65
N SER A 145 -3.61 -18.66 -34.41
CA SER A 145 -4.99 -19.08 -34.10
C SER A 145 -6.06 -18.19 -34.76
N HIS A 146 -5.69 -16.98 -35.19
CA HIS A 146 -6.54 -16.05 -35.94
C HIS A 146 -6.22 -16.04 -37.45
N ALA A 147 -5.59 -17.10 -37.96
CA ALA A 147 -5.24 -17.29 -39.36
C ALA A 147 -4.31 -16.21 -39.96
N VAL A 148 -3.52 -15.53 -39.13
CA VAL A 148 -2.50 -14.58 -39.57
C VAL A 148 -1.13 -15.28 -39.63
N SER A 149 -0.43 -15.17 -40.75
CA SER A 149 0.88 -15.81 -40.94
C SER A 149 1.97 -15.09 -40.14
N VAL A 150 2.69 -15.83 -39.30
CA VAL A 150 3.83 -15.32 -38.53
C VAL A 150 5.14 -15.41 -39.33
N PRO A 151 5.90 -14.32 -39.49
CA PRO A 151 7.20 -14.38 -40.13
C PRO A 151 8.23 -15.19 -39.30
N PRO A 152 9.07 -16.06 -39.92
CA PRO A 152 9.97 -16.99 -39.21
C PRO A 152 10.99 -16.34 -38.27
N LYS A 153 11.28 -15.04 -38.46
CA LYS A 153 12.24 -14.25 -37.66
C LYS A 153 11.65 -12.96 -37.10
N ALA A 154 10.32 -12.88 -37.00
CA ALA A 154 9.64 -11.71 -36.43
C ALA A 154 10.10 -11.46 -34.98
N LYS A 155 10.46 -10.20 -34.69
CA LYS A 155 10.74 -9.76 -33.32
C LYS A 155 9.44 -9.48 -32.58
N LYS A 156 9.47 -9.39 -31.25
CA LYS A 156 8.27 -9.13 -30.42
C LYS A 156 7.50 -7.90 -30.89
N LYS A 157 8.20 -6.83 -31.30
CA LYS A 157 7.56 -5.61 -31.83
C LYS A 157 6.74 -5.90 -33.10
N ASP A 158 7.32 -6.62 -34.06
CA ASP A 158 6.64 -6.99 -35.31
C ASP A 158 5.42 -7.89 -35.03
N LEU A 159 5.53 -8.80 -34.05
CA LEU A 159 4.43 -9.65 -33.61
C LEU A 159 3.30 -8.85 -32.95
N LEU A 160 3.63 -7.83 -32.15
CA LEU A 160 2.62 -6.94 -31.55
C LEU A 160 1.88 -6.15 -32.63
N GLU A 161 2.59 -5.60 -33.61
CA GLU A 161 1.97 -4.91 -34.75
C GLU A 161 1.01 -5.83 -35.54
N LEU A 162 1.41 -7.09 -35.76
CA LEU A 162 0.53 -8.09 -36.36
C LEU A 162 -0.69 -8.38 -35.47
N ALA A 163 -0.49 -8.59 -34.16
CA ALA A 163 -1.57 -8.86 -33.22
C ALA A 163 -2.56 -7.69 -33.11
N TYR A 164 -2.09 -6.44 -33.20
CA TYR A 164 -2.96 -5.26 -33.24
C TYR A 164 -3.85 -5.18 -34.48
N SER A 165 -3.48 -5.85 -35.57
CA SER A 165 -4.27 -5.88 -36.80
C SER A 165 -5.35 -6.97 -36.83
N ILE A 166 -5.43 -7.82 -35.80
CA ILE A 166 -6.46 -8.86 -35.68
C ILE A 166 -7.84 -8.20 -35.51
N PRO A 167 -8.83 -8.49 -36.39
CA PRO A 167 -10.17 -7.95 -36.27
C PRO A 167 -10.86 -8.47 -35.01
N ASN A 168 -11.71 -7.63 -34.41
CA ASN A 168 -12.48 -7.97 -33.21
C ASN A 168 -11.63 -8.50 -32.04
N LEU A 169 -10.43 -7.96 -31.86
CA LEU A 169 -9.52 -8.34 -30.77
C LEU A 169 -10.21 -8.33 -29.38
N HIS A 170 -11.15 -7.41 -29.15
CA HIS A 170 -11.92 -7.28 -27.92
C HIS A 170 -12.91 -8.42 -27.65
N GLU A 171 -13.27 -9.19 -28.68
CA GLU A 171 -14.20 -10.33 -28.55
C GLU A 171 -13.47 -11.65 -28.25
N THR A 172 -12.13 -11.67 -28.37
CA THR A 172 -11.29 -12.86 -28.21
C THR A 172 -11.29 -13.40 -26.78
N GLN A 173 -10.99 -14.70 -26.63
CA GLN A 173 -10.87 -15.33 -25.32
C GLN A 173 -9.78 -14.68 -24.46
N LEU A 174 -8.61 -14.38 -25.06
CA LEU A 174 -7.52 -13.69 -24.41
C LEU A 174 -7.97 -12.37 -23.78
N TRP A 175 -8.76 -11.58 -24.52
CA TRP A 175 -9.28 -10.31 -24.03
C TRP A 175 -10.25 -10.51 -22.85
N ARG A 176 -11.16 -11.48 -22.93
CA ARG A 176 -12.12 -11.78 -21.85
C ARG A 176 -11.43 -12.24 -20.57
N GLU A 177 -10.40 -13.08 -20.70
CA GLU A 177 -9.59 -13.55 -19.57
C GLU A 177 -8.84 -12.39 -18.90
N LYS A 178 -8.19 -11.53 -19.70
CA LYS A 178 -7.54 -10.32 -19.19
C LYS A 178 -8.53 -9.34 -18.57
N ALA A 179 -9.70 -9.15 -19.17
CA ALA A 179 -10.77 -8.34 -18.61
C ALA A 179 -11.22 -8.83 -17.24
N THR A 180 -11.43 -10.14 -17.11
CA THR A 180 -11.80 -10.76 -15.84
C THR A 180 -10.69 -10.58 -14.79
N ALA A 181 -9.43 -10.78 -15.17
CA ALA A 181 -8.30 -10.62 -14.27
C ALA A 181 -8.13 -9.18 -13.78
N VAL A 182 -8.20 -8.18 -14.68
CA VAL A 182 -8.14 -6.76 -14.29
C VAL A 182 -9.35 -6.40 -13.42
N GLN A 183 -10.54 -6.91 -13.76
CA GLN A 183 -11.75 -6.66 -12.98
C GLN A 183 -11.65 -7.20 -11.55
N ALA A 184 -10.98 -8.33 -11.35
CA ALA A 184 -10.74 -8.89 -10.02
C ALA A 184 -9.80 -8.00 -9.18
N GLU A 185 -8.90 -7.24 -9.81
CA GLU A 185 -7.81 -6.50 -9.15
C GLU A 185 -7.99 -4.97 -9.16
N ILE A 186 -8.96 -4.42 -9.91
CA ILE A 186 -9.11 -2.97 -10.12
C ILE A 186 -9.18 -2.15 -8.82
N GLY A 187 -9.81 -2.69 -7.78
CA GLY A 187 -9.93 -2.04 -6.47
C GLY A 187 -8.71 -2.25 -5.56
N TYR A 188 -7.76 -3.10 -5.93
CA TYR A 188 -6.65 -3.48 -5.05
C TYR A 188 -5.75 -2.29 -4.65
N PRO A 189 -5.40 -1.35 -5.54
CA PRO A 189 -4.61 -0.19 -5.15
C PRO A 189 -5.31 0.68 -4.09
N LEU A 190 -6.61 0.95 -4.27
CA LEU A 190 -7.40 1.72 -3.31
C LEU A 190 -7.52 0.98 -1.97
N TYR A 191 -7.81 -0.33 -2.02
CA TYR A 191 -7.86 -1.18 -0.84
C TYR A 191 -6.51 -1.19 -0.09
N SER A 192 -5.40 -1.35 -0.81
CA SER A 192 -4.08 -1.36 -0.18
C SER A 192 -3.73 -0.02 0.45
N LEU A 193 -4.21 1.10 -0.13
CA LEU A 193 -4.07 2.42 0.45
C LEU A 193 -4.91 2.56 1.73
N LEU A 194 -6.16 2.10 1.71
CA LEU A 194 -7.06 2.07 2.87
C LEU A 194 -6.44 1.30 4.04
N MET A 195 -5.96 0.08 3.83
CA MET A 195 -5.38 -0.72 4.92
C MET A 195 -4.10 -0.12 5.51
N ARG A 196 -3.27 0.53 4.69
CA ARG A 196 -2.10 1.28 5.17
C ARG A 196 -2.51 2.51 5.96
N TYR A 197 -3.53 3.22 5.48
CA TYR A 197 -4.09 4.39 6.16
C TYR A 197 -4.59 4.02 7.56
N ILE A 198 -5.37 2.94 7.69
CA ILE A 198 -5.83 2.40 8.98
C ILE A 198 -4.64 2.06 9.89
N SER A 199 -3.66 1.30 9.39
CA SER A 199 -2.52 0.86 10.19
C SER A 199 -1.66 2.03 10.70
N PHE A 200 -1.38 3.02 9.85
CA PHE A 200 -0.61 4.19 10.28
C PHE A 200 -1.38 5.03 11.28
N LYS A 201 -2.68 5.26 11.03
CA LYS A 201 -3.54 6.04 11.93
C LYS A 201 -3.66 5.36 13.31
N ALA A 202 -3.73 4.03 13.35
CA ALA A 202 -3.68 3.25 14.58
C ALA A 202 -2.35 3.41 15.32
N GLY A 203 -1.21 3.38 14.60
CA GLY A 203 0.11 3.65 15.17
C GLY A 203 0.19 5.03 15.82
N PHE A 204 -0.24 6.07 15.10
CA PHE A 204 -0.25 7.44 15.64
C PHE A 204 -1.23 7.62 16.81
N ALA A 205 -2.38 6.94 16.81
CA ALA A 205 -3.32 6.96 17.92
C ALA A 205 -2.72 6.31 19.18
N PHE A 206 -2.09 5.15 19.03
CA PHE A 206 -1.36 4.48 20.11
C PHE A 206 -0.23 5.35 20.64
N ASP A 207 0.60 5.91 19.75
CA ASP A 207 1.72 6.75 20.15
C ASP A 207 1.25 8.00 20.88
N ARG A 208 0.18 8.67 20.41
CA ARG A 208 -0.44 9.82 21.09
C ARG A 208 -0.81 9.48 22.54
N ASP A 209 -1.45 8.34 22.77
CA ASP A 209 -1.91 7.99 24.11
C ASP A 209 -0.74 7.60 25.02
N ARG A 210 0.28 6.95 24.44
CA ARG A 210 1.54 6.65 25.14
C ARG A 210 2.28 7.92 25.54
N VAL A 211 2.50 8.87 24.63
CA VAL A 211 3.23 10.12 24.94
C VAL A 211 2.48 11.03 25.92
N LYS A 212 1.14 11.07 25.84
CA LYS A 212 0.30 11.76 26.83
C LYS A 212 0.48 11.18 28.22
N SER A 213 0.59 9.85 28.34
CA SER A 213 0.86 9.20 29.63
C SER A 213 2.23 9.55 30.22
N LEU A 214 3.17 10.02 29.39
CA LEU A 214 4.49 10.51 29.80
C LEU A 214 4.52 12.02 30.08
N GLY A 215 3.36 12.71 29.99
CA GLY A 215 3.26 14.15 30.24
C GLY A 215 3.73 15.03 29.07
N ILE A 216 3.96 14.45 27.89
CA ILE A 216 4.38 15.21 26.70
C ILE A 216 3.15 15.85 26.06
N THR A 217 3.17 17.17 25.93
CA THR A 217 2.05 17.96 25.37
C THR A 217 2.39 18.62 24.03
N GLU A 218 3.67 18.79 23.71
CA GLU A 218 4.13 19.51 22.53
C GLU A 218 4.61 18.58 21.41
N PHE A 219 4.23 18.91 20.17
CA PHE A 219 4.57 18.14 18.98
C PHE A 219 4.91 19.07 17.82
N LYS A 220 5.88 18.66 17.01
CA LYS A 220 6.20 19.30 15.72
C LYS A 220 5.88 18.34 14.59
N HIS A 221 5.32 18.87 13.51
CA HIS A 221 5.16 18.14 12.25
C HIS A 221 6.52 17.98 11.58
N VAL A 222 6.82 16.76 11.16
CA VAL A 222 7.99 16.46 10.34
C VAL A 222 7.47 16.07 8.96
N PHE A 223 7.65 16.98 8.02
CA PHE A 223 7.27 16.77 6.63
C PHE A 223 8.42 16.06 5.92
N ILE A 224 8.14 14.87 5.39
CA ILE A 224 9.11 14.16 4.53
C ILE A 224 9.29 14.93 3.21
N GLU A 225 8.22 15.55 2.73
CA GLU A 225 8.19 16.37 1.51
C GLU A 225 7.77 17.79 1.88
N SER A 226 8.62 18.79 1.65
CA SER A 226 8.35 20.18 2.06
C SER A 226 7.09 20.79 1.40
N GLY A 227 6.67 20.27 0.25
CA GLY A 227 5.45 20.70 -0.45
C GLY A 227 4.14 20.18 0.17
N ASP A 228 4.22 19.24 1.12
CA ASP A 228 3.03 18.60 1.69
C ASP A 228 2.39 19.42 2.84
N GLU A 229 3.11 20.40 3.40
CA GLU A 229 2.65 21.22 4.52
C GLU A 229 1.29 21.87 4.24
N GLN A 230 1.10 22.48 3.07
CA GLN A 230 -0.16 23.12 2.71
C GLN A 230 -1.37 22.16 2.74
N PHE A 231 -1.16 20.89 2.41
CA PHE A 231 -2.22 19.88 2.40
C PHE A 231 -2.51 19.37 3.81
N VAL A 232 -1.48 19.26 4.66
CA VAL A 232 -1.65 18.99 6.09
C VAL A 232 -2.41 20.12 6.77
N GLN A 233 -2.06 21.38 6.48
CA GLN A 233 -2.80 22.54 6.98
C GLN A 233 -4.26 22.55 6.51
N LEU A 234 -4.53 22.11 5.28
CA LEU A 234 -5.90 21.97 4.78
C LEU A 234 -6.69 20.89 5.55
N ALA A 235 -6.05 19.75 5.87
CA ALA A 235 -6.67 18.70 6.67
C ALA A 235 -6.93 19.16 8.12
N LEU A 236 -5.97 19.86 8.73
CA LEU A 236 -6.11 20.40 10.08
C LEU A 236 -7.16 21.51 10.17
N LYS A 237 -7.37 22.29 9.11
CA LYS A 237 -8.51 23.23 9.04
C LYS A 237 -9.87 22.52 9.06
N ARG A 238 -9.96 21.32 8.47
CA ARG A 238 -11.18 20.50 8.49
C ARG A 238 -11.37 19.81 9.85
N ASN A 239 -10.29 19.29 10.43
CA ASN A 239 -10.30 18.67 11.75
C ASN A 239 -9.01 19.03 12.52
N PRO A 240 -9.06 20.01 13.43
CA PRO A 240 -7.89 20.45 14.20
C PRO A 240 -7.26 19.37 15.08
N GLU A 241 -8.05 18.38 15.49
CA GLU A 241 -7.63 17.26 16.35
C GLU A 241 -7.19 16.02 15.55
N ALA A 242 -7.11 16.12 14.23
CA ALA A 242 -6.68 15.01 13.39
C ALA A 242 -5.27 14.54 13.75
N LEU A 243 -5.05 13.23 13.60
CA LEU A 243 -3.73 12.62 13.65
C LEU A 243 -3.31 12.21 12.24
N PRO A 244 -1.99 12.14 11.96
CA PRO A 244 -1.53 11.55 10.72
C PRO A 244 -1.96 10.08 10.61
N PRO A 245 -2.05 9.53 9.39
CA PRO A 245 -2.07 10.25 8.12
C PRO A 245 -3.29 11.18 8.00
N TYR A 246 -3.05 12.44 7.65
CA TYR A 246 -4.08 13.47 7.57
C TYR A 246 -4.99 13.33 6.34
N PHE A 247 -4.49 12.67 5.31
CA PHE A 247 -5.19 12.30 4.08
C PHE A 247 -4.60 10.97 3.55
N PRO A 248 -5.29 10.27 2.64
CA PRO A 248 -4.78 9.02 2.08
C PRO A 248 -3.43 9.19 1.38
N GLY A 249 -2.43 8.43 1.83
CA GLY A 249 -1.07 8.49 1.28
C GLY A 249 -0.16 9.55 1.92
N ASP A 250 -0.65 10.28 2.92
CA ASP A 250 0.17 11.13 3.78
C ASP A 250 1.20 10.28 4.54
N VAL A 251 2.42 10.81 4.64
CA VAL A 251 3.55 10.22 5.36
C VAL A 251 4.14 11.19 6.39
N THR A 252 3.43 12.27 6.68
CA THR A 252 3.80 13.25 7.71
C THR A 252 3.90 12.58 9.07
N MET A 253 4.97 12.86 9.80
CA MET A 253 5.17 12.35 11.15
C MET A 253 4.93 13.45 12.19
N ARG A 254 4.55 13.05 13.40
CA ARG A 254 4.56 13.93 14.57
C ARG A 254 5.73 13.54 15.47
N ARG A 255 6.65 14.48 15.69
CA ARG A 255 7.76 14.32 16.64
C ARG A 255 7.40 15.01 17.95
N SER A 256 7.53 14.29 19.06
CA SER A 256 7.43 14.88 20.41
C SER A 256 8.50 15.94 20.61
N VAL A 257 8.12 17.07 21.21
CA VAL A 257 9.07 18.08 21.68
C VAL A 257 9.27 17.85 23.17
N ILE A 258 10.52 17.54 23.54
CA ILE A 258 10.90 17.34 24.94
C ILE A 258 11.76 18.54 25.35
N PRO A 259 11.32 19.36 26.32
CA PRO A 259 12.10 20.50 26.81
C PRO A 259 13.51 20.07 27.21
N GLY A 260 14.53 20.74 26.67
CA GLY A 260 15.94 20.44 26.93
C GLY A 260 16.59 19.38 26.03
N PHE A 261 15.84 18.77 25.09
CA PHE A 261 16.33 17.83 24.09
C PHE A 261 16.04 18.29 22.65
N GLU A 262 15.97 19.62 22.44
CA GLU A 262 15.84 20.19 21.10
C GLU A 262 17.21 20.20 20.39
N GLU A 263 17.44 19.19 19.55
CA GLU A 263 18.33 19.27 18.39
C GLU A 263 17.52 19.51 17.11
#